data_AF-A0ABF7QH45-F1
#
_entry.id   AF-A0ABF7QH45-F1
#
_cell.length_a   1.000
_cell.length_b   1.000
_cell.length_c   1.000
_cell.angle_alpha   90.00
_cell.angle_beta   90.00
_cell.angle_gamma   90.00
#
_symmetry.space_group_name_H-M   'P 1'
#
loop_
_entity.id
_entity.type
_entity.pdbx_description
1 polymer ?
#
loop_
_entity_poly.entity_id
_entity_poly.type
_entity_poly.pdbx_seq_one_letter_code
_entity_poly.pdbx_strand_id
1 'polypeptide(L)'
;MFFQWEGGTMPVKVFISHKKEDTEQAAAIAAYLKSNGLFVYLDVIDSQLAKTGPDLADYIRGQLDQCTQLLAVISARTQASWWVPWEIGVATEKERFLASFVSGGATVPEFLVKWPYLRTQADLDKYIAESRRAELLVESRLQKGQGATARAQGFRSFHTSLKASLGQP
;
A
#
# COMPACT_ATOMS: atom_id res chain seq x y z
N MET A 1 -24.81 2.37 4.84
CA MET A 1 -24.75 3.13 6.11
C MET A 1 -23.43 3.88 6.11
N PHE A 2 -23.46 5.17 5.78
CA PHE A 2 -22.26 6.00 5.75
C PHE A 2 -21.93 6.40 7.19
N PHE A 3 -20.78 5.96 7.68
CA PHE A 3 -20.28 6.34 9.00
C PHE A 3 -19.85 7.81 8.91
N GLN A 4 -20.56 8.71 9.59
CA GLN A 4 -20.11 10.08 9.79
C GLN A 4 -18.91 10.04 10.72
N TRP A 5 -17.75 10.45 10.21
CA TRP A 5 -16.52 10.53 10.97
C TRP A 5 -16.39 11.93 11.57
N GLU A 6 -16.71 12.06 12.85
CA GLU A 6 -16.54 13.28 13.61
C GLU A 6 -15.06 13.43 14.04
N GLY A 7 -14.34 14.36 13.41
CA GLY A 7 -13.17 15.01 14.01
C GLY A 7 -11.88 14.20 14.24
N GLY A 8 -11.69 13.03 13.64
CA GLY A 8 -10.45 12.25 13.75
C GLY A 8 -9.57 12.25 12.48
N THR A 9 -8.38 11.70 12.59
CA THR A 9 -7.49 11.41 11.45
C THR A 9 -8.16 10.54 10.39
N MET A 10 -8.00 10.81 9.08
CA MET A 10 -8.45 9.85 8.06
C MET A 10 -7.85 8.46 8.38
N PRO A 11 -8.67 7.43 8.57
CA PRO A 11 -8.16 6.13 8.98
C PRO A 11 -7.26 5.55 7.90
N VAL A 12 -6.07 5.11 8.29
CA VAL A 12 -5.14 4.42 7.39
C VAL A 12 -5.81 3.13 6.93
N LYS A 13 -6.07 3.04 5.62
CA LYS A 13 -6.63 1.87 4.95
C LYS A 13 -5.69 1.35 3.87
N VAL A 14 -5.24 0.11 4.03
CA VAL A 14 -4.26 -0.54 3.16
C VAL A 14 -4.95 -1.52 2.24
N PHE A 15 -4.76 -1.34 0.94
CA PHE A 15 -5.05 -2.36 -0.05
C PHE A 15 -3.86 -3.33 -0.12
N ILE A 16 -4.05 -4.56 0.33
CA ILE A 16 -3.07 -5.64 0.17
C ILE A 16 -3.41 -6.39 -1.11
N SER A 17 -2.57 -6.21 -2.12
CA SER A 17 -2.67 -6.92 -3.39
C SER A 17 -1.68 -8.08 -3.40
N HIS A 18 -2.16 -9.28 -3.75
CA HIS A 18 -1.35 -10.48 -3.76
C HIS A 18 -1.87 -11.49 -4.78
N LYS A 19 -1.01 -12.41 -5.19
CA LYS A 19 -1.41 -13.59 -5.97
C LYS A 19 -1.81 -14.75 -5.07
N LYS A 20 -2.54 -15.72 -5.61
CA LYS A 20 -3.01 -16.92 -4.89
C LYS A 20 -1.87 -17.70 -4.22
N GLU A 21 -0.70 -17.71 -4.83
CA GLU A 21 0.50 -18.35 -4.27
C GLU A 21 1.00 -17.67 -2.97
N ASP A 22 0.58 -16.43 -2.70
CA ASP A 22 1.05 -15.64 -1.56
C ASP A 22 -0.05 -15.45 -0.49
N THR A 23 -1.18 -16.15 -0.60
CA THR A 23 -2.36 -15.94 0.26
C THR A 23 -2.09 -16.11 1.75
N GLU A 24 -1.29 -17.10 2.14
CA GLU A 24 -0.94 -17.31 3.56
C GLU A 24 -0.17 -16.12 4.13
N GLN A 25 0.86 -15.66 3.40
CA GLN A 25 1.68 -14.53 3.82
C GLN A 25 0.88 -13.22 3.83
N ALA A 26 0.05 -13.00 2.81
CA ALA A 26 -0.81 -11.82 2.73
C ALA A 26 -1.85 -11.80 3.85
N ALA A 27 -2.42 -12.95 4.22
CA ALA A 27 -3.33 -13.07 5.36
C ALA A 27 -2.62 -12.79 6.70
N ALA A 28 -1.40 -13.29 6.89
CA ALA A 28 -0.60 -13.01 8.09
C ALA A 28 -0.28 -11.51 8.23
N ILE A 29 0.13 -10.85 7.12
CA ILE A 29 0.36 -9.40 7.09
C ILE A 29 -0.94 -8.65 7.38
N ALA A 30 -2.05 -9.04 6.74
CA ALA A 30 -3.35 -8.42 6.96
C ALA A 30 -3.77 -8.49 8.43
N ALA A 31 -3.62 -9.65 9.07
CA ALA A 31 -3.91 -9.84 10.49
C ALA A 31 -3.01 -8.94 11.36
N TYR A 32 -1.71 -8.87 11.04
CA TYR A 32 -0.77 -8.02 11.76
C TYR A 32 -1.13 -6.53 11.69
N LEU A 33 -1.39 -6.01 10.49
CA LEU A 33 -1.78 -4.60 10.30
C LEU A 33 -3.10 -4.29 11.01
N LYS A 34 -4.10 -5.18 10.92
CA LYS A 34 -5.38 -5.04 11.64
C LYS A 34 -5.20 -5.02 13.15
N SER A 35 -4.38 -5.92 13.70
CA SER A 35 -4.10 -5.95 15.15
C SER A 35 -3.40 -4.68 15.64
N ASN A 36 -2.69 -3.99 14.75
CA ASN A 36 -2.08 -2.69 14.98
C ASN A 36 -2.99 -1.52 14.54
N GLY A 37 -4.30 -1.71 14.42
CA GLY A 37 -5.27 -0.63 14.23
C GLY A 37 -5.30 0.00 12.84
N LEU A 38 -4.75 -0.66 11.81
CA LEU A 38 -4.94 -0.27 10.41
C LEU A 38 -6.17 -0.98 9.83
N PHE A 39 -6.88 -0.29 8.94
CA PHE A 39 -7.90 -0.93 8.11
C PHE A 39 -7.23 -1.63 6.94
N VAL A 40 -7.72 -2.82 6.57
CA VAL A 40 -7.12 -3.61 5.49
C VAL A 40 -8.21 -4.16 4.56
N TYR A 41 -8.04 -3.90 3.27
CA TYR A 41 -8.69 -4.64 2.20
C TYR A 41 -7.70 -5.67 1.64
N LEU A 42 -8.05 -6.94 1.71
CA LEU A 42 -7.21 -8.05 1.24
C LEU A 42 -7.85 -8.67 0.01
N ASP A 43 -7.16 -8.67 -1.13
CA ASP A 43 -7.67 -9.24 -2.38
C ASP A 43 -6.66 -10.12 -3.09
N VAL A 44 -7.16 -11.21 -3.69
CA VAL A 44 -6.39 -12.19 -4.46
C VAL A 44 -6.52 -11.83 -5.94
N ILE A 45 -5.46 -11.33 -6.58
CA ILE A 45 -5.47 -10.91 -8.00
C ILE A 45 -5.97 -12.03 -8.90
N ASP A 46 -5.52 -13.28 -8.69
CA ASP A 46 -5.89 -14.40 -9.56
C ASP A 46 -7.39 -14.71 -9.55
N SER A 47 -8.08 -14.44 -8.43
CA SER A 47 -9.54 -14.59 -8.36
C SER A 47 -10.27 -13.57 -9.23
N GLN A 48 -9.60 -12.46 -9.54
CA GLN A 48 -10.11 -11.38 -10.39
C GLN A 48 -9.68 -11.52 -11.85
N LEU A 49 -8.70 -12.39 -12.18
CA LEU A 49 -8.26 -12.67 -13.56
C LEU A 49 -9.32 -13.37 -14.42
N ALA A 50 -10.38 -13.92 -13.81
CA ALA A 50 -11.54 -14.41 -14.53
C ALA A 50 -12.35 -13.28 -15.20
N LYS A 51 -12.10 -12.02 -14.81
CA LYS A 51 -12.64 -10.83 -15.46
C LYS A 51 -11.83 -10.48 -16.71
N THR A 52 -12.41 -9.72 -17.63
CA THR A 52 -11.63 -9.19 -18.76
C THR A 52 -10.57 -8.21 -18.24
N GLY A 53 -9.47 -8.00 -18.99
CA GLY A 53 -8.40 -7.08 -18.59
C GLY A 53 -8.91 -5.67 -18.20
N PRO A 54 -9.82 -5.03 -18.96
CA PRO A 54 -10.44 -3.76 -18.59
C PRO A 54 -11.20 -3.80 -17.26
N ASP A 55 -12.01 -4.84 -17.04
CA ASP A 55 -12.79 -4.99 -15.82
C ASP A 55 -11.91 -5.15 -14.57
N LEU A 56 -10.76 -5.82 -14.71
CA LEU A 56 -9.78 -5.95 -13.64
C LEU A 56 -9.11 -4.60 -13.33
N ALA A 57 -8.77 -3.84 -14.36
CA ALA A 57 -8.19 -2.51 -14.19
C ALA A 57 -9.13 -1.55 -13.45
N ASP A 58 -10.40 -1.50 -13.86
CA ASP A 58 -11.40 -0.64 -13.22
C ASP A 58 -11.71 -1.09 -11.79
N TYR A 59 -11.75 -2.39 -11.56
CA TYR A 59 -11.89 -2.94 -10.22
C TYR A 59 -10.74 -2.51 -9.29
N ILE A 60 -9.48 -2.68 -9.71
CA ILE A 60 -8.33 -2.29 -8.88
C ILE A 60 -8.32 -0.78 -8.62
N ARG A 61 -8.61 0.04 -9.62
CA ARG A 61 -8.77 1.50 -9.44
C ARG A 61 -9.81 1.81 -8.38
N GLY A 62 -10.97 1.17 -8.44
CA GLY A 62 -12.04 1.34 -7.46
C GLY A 62 -11.63 0.93 -6.04
N GLN A 63 -10.78 -0.09 -5.87
CA GLN A 63 -10.24 -0.46 -4.55
C GLN A 63 -9.21 0.54 -4.05
N LEU A 64 -8.31 1.00 -4.92
CA LEU A 64 -7.33 2.04 -4.59
C LEU A 64 -7.98 3.38 -4.24
N ASP A 65 -9.14 3.70 -4.83
CA ASP A 65 -9.88 4.92 -4.50
C ASP A 65 -10.48 4.89 -3.09
N GLN A 66 -10.73 3.70 -2.57
CA GLN A 66 -11.24 3.50 -1.22
C GLN A 66 -10.15 3.25 -0.19
N CYS A 67 -8.88 3.28 -0.59
CA CYS A 67 -7.73 3.02 0.27
C CYS A 67 -6.76 4.20 0.27
N THR A 68 -6.01 4.32 1.35
CA THR A 68 -4.93 5.31 1.47
C THR A 68 -3.61 4.79 0.89
N GLN A 69 -3.44 3.46 0.88
CA GLN A 69 -2.15 2.85 0.56
C GLN A 69 -2.33 1.55 -0.24
N LEU A 70 -1.30 1.19 -1.01
CA LEU A 70 -1.09 -0.11 -1.64
C LEU A 70 0.07 -0.82 -0.96
N LEU A 71 -0.12 -2.10 -0.61
CA LEU A 71 0.94 -3.00 -0.18
C LEU A 71 0.91 -4.25 -1.08
N ALA A 72 1.83 -4.33 -2.04
CA ALA A 72 1.96 -5.49 -2.91
C ALA A 72 2.74 -6.60 -2.20
N VAL A 73 2.15 -7.78 -2.04
CA VAL A 73 2.83 -8.95 -1.46
C VAL A 73 3.37 -9.81 -2.59
N ILE A 74 4.68 -10.07 -2.54
CA ILE A 74 5.43 -10.71 -3.61
C ILE A 74 6.30 -11.80 -3.01
N SER A 75 6.39 -12.94 -3.71
CA SER A 75 7.36 -14.00 -3.44
C SER A 75 8.15 -14.33 -4.70
N ALA A 76 9.10 -15.26 -4.60
CA ALA A 76 9.86 -15.75 -5.74
C ALA A 76 8.96 -16.32 -6.86
N ARG A 77 7.74 -16.77 -6.53
CA ARG A 77 6.77 -17.31 -7.49
C ARG A 77 6.00 -16.23 -8.25
N THR A 78 5.89 -15.04 -7.68
CA THR A 78 4.94 -14.01 -8.13
C THR A 78 5.64 -12.71 -8.56
N GLN A 79 6.96 -12.62 -8.35
CA GLN A 79 7.81 -11.48 -8.75
C GLN A 79 7.75 -11.12 -10.24
N ALA A 80 7.39 -12.07 -11.11
CA ALA A 80 7.25 -11.86 -12.56
C ALA A 80 5.83 -11.44 -12.98
N SER A 81 4.92 -11.15 -12.04
CA SER A 81 3.55 -10.74 -12.33
C SER A 81 3.51 -9.38 -13.04
N TRP A 82 2.88 -9.31 -14.22
CA TRP A 82 2.68 -8.06 -14.96
C TRP A 82 1.72 -7.09 -14.26
N TRP A 83 0.84 -7.59 -13.40
CA TRP A 83 -0.12 -6.75 -12.67
C TRP A 83 0.55 -5.87 -11.60
N VAL A 84 1.64 -6.34 -10.99
CA VAL A 84 2.34 -5.57 -9.94
C VAL A 84 2.89 -4.24 -10.46
N PRO A 85 3.65 -4.18 -11.58
CA PRO A 85 4.05 -2.91 -12.19
C PRO A 85 2.87 -2.00 -12.52
N TRP A 86 1.77 -2.57 -13.01
CA TRP A 86 0.58 -1.81 -13.39
C TRP A 86 -0.10 -1.15 -12.18
N GLU A 87 -0.30 -1.91 -11.09
CA GLU A 87 -0.87 -1.40 -9.83
C GLU A 87 -0.03 -0.27 -9.23
N ILE A 88 1.29 -0.40 -9.28
CA ILE A 88 2.24 0.63 -8.83
C ILE A 88 2.09 1.89 -9.67
N GLY A 89 1.90 1.76 -10.98
CA GLY A 89 1.62 2.89 -11.86
C GLY A 89 0.37 3.66 -11.42
N VAL A 90 -0.74 2.94 -11.19
CA VAL A 90 -2.01 3.53 -10.75
C VAL A 90 -1.89 4.15 -9.35
N ALA A 91 -1.25 3.47 -8.40
CA ALA A 91 -1.03 3.99 -7.05
C ALA A 91 -0.18 5.26 -7.07
N THR A 92 0.83 5.33 -7.92
CA THR A 92 1.68 6.51 -8.10
C THR A 92 0.90 7.70 -8.64
N GLU A 93 0.10 7.49 -9.70
CA GLU A 93 -0.72 8.54 -10.32
C GLU A 93 -1.75 9.12 -9.32
N LYS A 94 -2.32 8.25 -8.48
CA LYS A 94 -3.30 8.63 -7.45
C LYS A 94 -2.67 9.08 -6.12
N GLU A 95 -1.35 9.17 -6.03
CA GLU A 95 -0.62 9.48 -4.80
C GLU A 95 -1.03 8.60 -3.60
N ARG A 96 -1.32 7.32 -3.86
CA ARG A 96 -1.51 6.30 -2.81
C ARG A 96 -0.15 5.88 -2.30
N PHE A 97 0.03 5.86 -0.98
CA PHE A 97 1.31 5.45 -0.41
C PHE A 97 1.55 3.99 -0.80
N LEU A 98 2.74 3.67 -1.27
CA LEU A 98 2.99 2.37 -1.86
C LEU A 98 4.25 1.75 -1.25
N ALA A 99 4.14 0.47 -0.92
CA ALA A 99 5.25 -0.37 -0.51
C ALA A 99 5.02 -1.78 -1.05
N SER A 100 6.07 -2.59 -1.02
CA SER A 100 5.96 -4.03 -1.31
C SER A 100 6.41 -4.83 -0.09
N PHE A 101 5.80 -5.99 0.16
CA PHE A 101 6.36 -6.99 1.08
C PHE A 101 6.98 -8.12 0.25
N VAL A 102 8.29 -8.29 0.36
CA VAL A 102 9.06 -9.27 -0.41
C VAL A 102 9.37 -10.46 0.49
N SER A 103 8.66 -11.55 0.24
CA SER A 103 8.61 -12.74 1.09
C SER A 103 9.81 -13.65 0.87
N GLY A 104 10.37 -14.17 1.96
CA GLY A 104 11.50 -15.09 1.94
C GLY A 104 12.76 -14.50 1.28
N GLY A 105 13.56 -15.37 0.66
CA GLY A 105 14.79 -15.00 -0.06
C GLY A 105 14.57 -14.42 -1.46
N ALA A 106 13.35 -13.97 -1.79
CA ALA A 106 13.07 -13.43 -3.11
C ALA A 106 13.90 -12.15 -3.38
N THR A 107 14.47 -12.11 -4.58
CA THR A 107 15.12 -10.91 -5.11
C THR A 107 14.06 -9.82 -5.32
N VAL A 108 14.41 -8.57 -5.04
CA VAL A 108 13.53 -7.45 -5.35
C VAL A 108 13.69 -7.13 -6.84
N PRO A 109 12.62 -7.19 -7.66
CA PRO A 109 12.67 -6.67 -9.02
C PRO A 109 13.17 -5.23 -9.08
N GLU A 110 13.99 -4.90 -10.08
CA GLU A 110 14.62 -3.58 -10.21
C GLU A 110 13.61 -2.43 -10.19
N PHE A 111 12.46 -2.59 -10.86
CA PHE A 111 11.40 -1.57 -10.89
C PHE A 111 10.77 -1.30 -9.52
N LEU A 112 10.88 -2.22 -8.56
CA LEU A 112 10.40 -2.03 -7.18
C LEU A 112 11.40 -1.31 -6.29
N VAL A 113 12.70 -1.29 -6.63
CA VAL A 113 13.76 -0.65 -5.82
C VAL A 113 13.53 0.86 -5.66
N LYS A 114 12.81 1.47 -6.60
CA LYS A 114 12.35 2.87 -6.49
C LYS A 114 11.55 3.11 -5.21
N TRP A 115 10.81 2.11 -4.76
CA TRP A 115 9.82 2.18 -3.70
C TRP A 115 10.26 1.42 -2.44
N PRO A 116 9.69 1.73 -1.26
CA PRO A 116 9.97 0.98 -0.04
C PRO A 116 9.57 -0.49 -0.17
N TYR A 117 10.46 -1.39 0.25
CA TYR A 117 10.16 -2.82 0.33
C TYR A 117 10.40 -3.37 1.74
N LEU A 118 9.47 -4.17 2.25
CA LEU A 118 9.48 -4.76 3.58
C LEU A 118 9.85 -6.23 3.46
N ARG A 119 10.50 -6.80 4.48
CA ARG A 119 10.83 -8.23 4.51
C ARG A 119 10.45 -8.90 5.82
N THR A 120 10.37 -8.12 6.89
CA THR A 120 10.19 -8.63 8.25
C THR A 120 9.01 -7.97 8.94
N GLN A 121 8.60 -8.55 10.07
CA GLN A 121 7.60 -7.92 10.94
C GLN A 121 8.09 -6.58 11.50
N ALA A 122 9.37 -6.43 11.82
CA ALA A 122 9.95 -5.16 12.25
C ALA A 122 9.87 -4.07 11.16
N ASP A 123 9.91 -4.46 9.88
CA ASP A 123 9.68 -3.54 8.77
C ASP A 123 8.20 -3.14 8.68
N LEU A 124 7.26 -4.04 9.02
CA LEU A 124 5.84 -3.71 9.14
C LEU A 124 5.60 -2.68 10.25
N ASP A 125 6.33 -2.74 11.36
CA ASP A 125 6.22 -1.76 12.45
C ASP A 125 6.64 -0.35 11.96
N LYS A 126 7.75 -0.28 11.21
CA LYS A 126 8.19 0.97 10.58
C LYS A 126 7.16 1.46 9.57
N TYR A 127 6.64 0.58 8.72
CA TYR A 127 5.58 0.90 7.76
C TYR A 127 4.37 1.50 8.47
N ILE A 128 3.85 0.87 9.52
CA ILE A 128 2.71 1.36 10.31
C ILE A 128 2.98 2.76 10.87
N ALA A 129 4.16 2.97 11.46
CA ALA A 129 4.54 4.26 12.04
C ALA A 129 4.60 5.36 10.98
N GLU A 130 5.25 5.10 9.84
CA GLU A 130 5.37 6.06 8.75
C GLU A 130 4.04 6.34 8.05
N SER A 131 3.19 5.33 7.88
CA SER A 131 1.83 5.51 7.33
C SER A 131 1.02 6.49 8.17
N ARG A 132 1.01 6.32 9.49
CA ARG A 132 0.29 7.21 10.40
C ARG A 132 0.85 8.63 10.37
N ARG A 133 2.18 8.78 10.41
CA ARG A 133 2.84 10.09 10.35
C ARG A 133 2.53 10.83 9.05
N ALA A 134 2.56 10.13 7.92
CA ALA A 134 2.28 10.71 6.63
C ALA A 134 0.80 11.10 6.47
N GLU A 135 -0.16 10.30 6.93
CA GLU A 135 -1.58 10.69 6.92
C GLU A 135 -1.86 11.89 7.84
N LEU A 136 -1.24 11.94 9.03
CA LEU A 136 -1.30 13.10 9.93
C LEU A 136 -0.76 14.37 9.24
N LEU A 137 0.31 14.25 8.46
CA LEU A 137 0.84 15.37 7.67
C LEU A 137 -0.15 15.83 6.60
N VAL A 138 -0.75 14.89 5.86
CA VAL A 138 -1.79 15.21 4.85
C VAL A 138 -2.92 16.00 5.51
N GLU A 139 -3.45 15.49 6.61
CA GLU A 139 -4.56 16.13 7.33
C GLU A 139 -4.20 17.53 7.84
N SER A 140 -3.04 17.69 8.49
CA SER A 140 -2.59 19.00 8.98
C SER A 140 -2.50 20.03 7.86
N ARG A 141 -2.09 19.60 6.65
CA ARG A 141 -2.02 20.46 5.46
C ARG A 141 -3.40 20.81 4.92
N LEU A 142 -4.34 19.86 4.92
CA LEU A 142 -5.74 20.11 4.55
C LEU A 142 -6.35 21.18 5.46
N GLN A 143 -6.17 21.05 6.78
CA GLN A 143 -6.68 22.01 7.77
C GLN A 143 -6.08 23.42 7.62
N LYS A 144 -4.84 23.52 7.12
CA LYS A 144 -4.15 24.80 6.84
C LYS A 144 -4.51 25.40 5.47
N GLY A 145 -5.50 24.84 4.76
CA GLY A 145 -5.91 25.32 3.43
C GLY A 145 -4.92 24.97 2.30
N GLN A 146 -3.97 24.05 2.54
CA GLN A 146 -2.94 23.65 1.58
C GLN A 146 -3.34 22.41 0.77
N GLY A 147 -4.64 22.26 0.51
CA GLY A 147 -5.25 21.04 0.00
C GLY A 147 -4.64 20.51 -1.30
N ALA A 148 -4.33 21.42 -2.23
CA ALA A 148 -3.79 21.08 -3.55
C ALA A 148 -2.44 20.34 -3.52
N THR A 149 -1.67 20.44 -2.42
CA THR A 149 -0.34 19.80 -2.31
C THR A 149 -0.21 18.85 -1.12
N ALA A 150 -1.24 18.76 -0.28
CA ALA A 150 -1.23 17.99 0.95
C ALA A 150 -0.88 16.52 0.68
N ARG A 151 -1.57 15.91 -0.29
CA ARG A 151 -1.41 14.49 -0.62
C ARG A 151 -0.03 14.21 -1.22
N ALA A 152 0.40 15.00 -2.20
CA ALA A 152 1.73 14.93 -2.80
C ALA A 152 2.86 15.01 -1.77
N GLN A 153 2.72 15.87 -0.75
CA GLN A 153 3.69 16.00 0.33
C GLN A 153 3.69 14.78 1.26
N GLY A 154 2.51 14.30 1.67
CA GLY A 154 2.39 13.06 2.43
C GLY A 154 3.02 11.88 1.69
N PHE A 155 2.74 11.77 0.39
CA PHE A 155 3.31 10.74 -0.48
C PHE A 155 4.84 10.81 -0.48
N ARG A 156 5.45 11.98 -0.72
CA ARG A 156 6.92 12.11 -0.66
C ARG A 156 7.46 11.80 0.73
N SER A 157 6.83 12.33 1.79
CA SER A 157 7.27 12.12 3.17
C SER A 157 7.25 10.66 3.56
N PHE A 158 6.19 9.92 3.21
CA PHE A 158 6.06 8.49 3.47
C PHE A 158 7.21 7.71 2.82
N HIS A 159 7.43 7.88 1.51
CA HIS A 159 8.45 7.11 0.79
C HIS A 159 9.86 7.45 1.27
N THR A 160 10.19 8.74 1.43
CA THR A 160 11.51 9.16 1.91
C THR A 160 11.80 8.63 3.32
N SER A 161 10.85 8.79 4.25
CA SER A 161 11.06 8.41 5.66
C SER A 161 11.10 6.90 5.83
N LEU A 162 10.22 6.17 5.14
CA LEU A 162 10.19 4.72 5.22
C LEU A 162 11.46 4.11 4.63
N LYS A 163 11.92 4.53 3.45
CA LYS A 163 13.20 4.05 2.88
C LYS A 163 14.36 4.33 3.81
N ALA A 164 14.45 5.53 4.38
CA ALA A 164 15.49 5.88 5.35
C ALA A 164 15.47 4.94 6.58
N SER A 165 14.28 4.67 7.15
CA SER A 165 14.12 3.78 8.31
C SER A 165 14.45 2.31 8.02
N LEU A 166 14.37 1.92 6.74
CA LEU A 166 14.69 0.58 6.25
C LEU A 166 16.14 0.45 5.77
N GLY A 167 16.92 1.53 5.76
CA GLY A 167 18.28 1.54 5.22
C GLY A 167 18.32 1.36 3.70
N GLN A 168 17.28 1.80 2.99
CA GLN A 168 17.13 1.69 1.54
C GLN A 168 17.59 2.99 0.85
N PRO A 169 18.12 2.89 -0.38
CA PRO A 169 18.59 4.05 -1.16
C PRO A 169 17.47 5.02 -1.53
#